data_AF-A0A7S3A2V9-F1
#
_entry.id   AF-A0A7S3A2V9-F1
#
_cell.length_a   1.000
_cell.length_b   1.000
_cell.length_c   1.000
_cell.angle_alpha   90.00
_cell.angle_beta   90.00
_cell.angle_gamma   90.00
#
_symmetry.space_group_name_H-M   'P 1'
#
loop_
_entity.id
_entity.type
_entity.pdbx_description
1 polymer ?
#
loop_
_entity_poly.entity_id
_entity_poly.type
_entity_poly.pdbx_seq_one_letter_code
_entity_poly.pdbx_strand_id
1 'polypeptide(L)'
;MGLEDKIRKLSCDFYGAGDVELSDEAKAKIEQYNKLGYGNLPVCMAKTQYSFSADPKLKGAPKDFVIPVRDIRLSAGAGFVYPLVGEMPTIPGLPTRPCYYEIDLDPETGKVVGLS
;
A
#
# COMPACT_ATOMS: atom_id res chain seq x y z
N MET A 1 6.54 4.33 -21.05
CA MET A 1 6.59 5.04 -19.75
C MET A 1 7.15 4.07 -18.73
N GLY A 2 8.30 4.39 -18.12
CA GLY A 2 8.95 3.50 -17.16
C GLY A 2 8.14 3.34 -15.87
N LEU A 3 8.51 2.38 -15.02
CA LEU A 3 7.88 2.21 -13.71
C LEU A 3 8.04 3.45 -12.83
N GLU A 4 9.23 4.05 -12.82
CA GLU A 4 9.50 5.29 -12.08
C GLU A 4 8.61 6.45 -12.56
N ASP A 5 8.52 6.67 -13.88
CA ASP A 5 7.65 7.70 -14.45
C ASP A 5 6.18 7.50 -14.07
N LYS A 6 5.70 6.24 -14.07
CA LYS A 6 4.33 5.91 -13.67
C LYS A 6 4.08 6.25 -12.20
N ILE A 7 5.02 5.92 -11.32
CA ILE A 7 4.94 6.23 -9.89
C ILE A 7 4.93 7.75 -9.68
N ARG A 8 5.85 8.47 -10.32
CA ARG A 8 5.95 9.93 -10.23
C ARG A 8 4.67 10.60 -10.76
N LYS A 9 4.19 10.19 -11.93
CA LYS A 9 2.97 10.73 -12.54
C LYS A 9 1.74 10.50 -11.67
N LEU A 10 1.54 9.27 -11.16
CA LEU A 10 0.44 8.98 -10.25
C LEU A 10 0.53 9.81 -8.97
N SER A 11 1.75 9.99 -8.43
CA SER A 11 1.96 10.75 -7.20
C SER A 11 1.71 12.25 -7.37
N CYS A 12 2.19 12.84 -8.45
CA CYS A 12 2.01 14.27 -8.72
C CYS A 12 0.58 14.59 -9.17
N ASP A 13 0.03 13.82 -10.13
CA ASP A 13 -1.26 14.14 -10.75
C ASP A 13 -2.45 13.82 -9.83
N PHE A 14 -2.40 12.71 -9.09
CA PHE A 14 -3.52 12.27 -8.23
C PHE A 14 -3.36 12.66 -6.77
N TYR A 15 -2.14 12.59 -6.22
CA TYR A 15 -1.94 12.86 -4.80
C TYR A 15 -1.53 14.31 -4.52
N GLY A 16 -1.11 15.08 -5.53
CA GLY A 16 -0.60 16.44 -5.34
C GLY A 16 0.78 16.47 -4.69
N ALA A 17 1.54 15.38 -4.81
CA ALA A 17 2.92 15.32 -4.35
C ALA A 17 3.82 16.21 -5.22
N GLY A 18 4.73 16.93 -4.59
CA GLY A 18 5.75 17.71 -5.31
C GLY A 18 6.83 16.82 -5.91
N ASP A 19 7.17 15.72 -5.21
CA ASP A 19 8.20 14.79 -5.64
C ASP A 19 7.97 13.37 -5.09
N VAL A 20 8.71 12.40 -5.64
CA VAL A 20 8.79 11.02 -5.14
C VAL A 20 10.24 10.69 -4.84
N GLU A 21 10.49 10.25 -3.61
CA GLU A 21 11.79 9.77 -3.18
C GLU A 21 11.81 8.24 -3.23
N LEU A 22 12.67 7.68 -4.08
CA LEU A 22 12.89 6.24 -4.17
C LEU A 22 14.11 5.85 -3.34
N SER A 23 13.96 4.87 -2.45
CA SER A 23 15.09 4.22 -1.78
C SER A 23 16.03 3.52 -2.78
N ASP A 24 17.27 3.28 -2.39
CA ASP A 24 18.23 2.56 -3.24
C ASP A 24 17.77 1.12 -3.53
N GLU A 25 17.10 0.47 -2.56
CA GLU A 25 16.48 -0.84 -2.76
C GLU A 25 15.37 -0.80 -3.81
N ALA A 26 14.52 0.23 -3.78
CA ALA A 26 13.45 0.41 -4.75
C ALA A 26 14.02 0.67 -6.15
N LYS A 27 15.05 1.51 -6.29
CA LYS A 27 15.74 1.78 -7.56
C LYS A 27 16.35 0.51 -8.16
N ALA A 28 17.07 -0.26 -7.35
CA ALA A 28 17.69 -1.51 -7.79
C ALA A 28 16.65 -2.52 -8.31
N LYS A 29 15.52 -2.65 -7.61
CA LYS A 29 14.41 -3.53 -8.04
C LYS A 29 13.69 -3.01 -9.28
N ILE A 30 13.49 -1.70 -9.43
CA ILE A 30 12.94 -1.11 -10.65
C ILE A 30 13.82 -1.47 -11.86
N GLU A 31 15.14 -1.31 -11.72
CA GLU A 31 16.07 -1.67 -12.79
C GLU A 31 16.01 -3.16 -13.12
N GLN A 32 15.94 -4.02 -12.10
CA GLN A 32 15.77 -5.46 -12.28
C GLN A 32 14.46 -5.80 -13.00
N TYR A 33 13.34 -5.20 -12.61
CA TYR A 33 12.03 -5.43 -13.24
C TYR A 33 11.99 -4.93 -14.67
N ASN A 34 12.68 -3.83 -14.99
CA ASN A 34 12.85 -3.37 -16.35
C ASN A 34 13.65 -4.37 -17.20
N LYS A 35 14.76 -4.92 -16.67
CA LYS A 35 15.57 -5.95 -17.35
C LYS A 35 14.80 -7.25 -17.59
N LEU A 36 13.92 -7.62 -16.67
CA LEU A 36 13.07 -8.81 -16.77
C LEU A 36 11.84 -8.63 -17.68
N GLY A 37 11.63 -7.44 -18.25
CA GLY A 37 10.50 -7.15 -19.14
C GLY A 37 9.20 -6.74 -18.44
N TYR A 38 9.22 -6.58 -17.11
CA TYR A 38 8.05 -6.17 -16.32
C TYR A 38 7.85 -4.64 -16.22
N GLY A 39 8.72 -3.84 -16.86
CA GLY A 39 8.64 -2.37 -16.83
C GLY A 39 7.33 -1.78 -17.38
N ASN A 40 6.63 -2.54 -18.23
CA ASN A 40 5.36 -2.11 -18.83
C ASN A 40 4.14 -2.40 -17.95
N LEU A 41 4.27 -3.15 -16.86
CA LEU A 41 3.14 -3.48 -16.00
C LEU A 41 2.52 -2.23 -15.32
N PRO A 42 1.21 -2.26 -15.02
CA PRO A 42 0.56 -1.25 -14.21
C PRO A 42 1.13 -1.18 -12.79
N VAL A 43 0.98 -0.01 -12.16
CA VAL A 43 1.47 0.29 -10.81
C VAL A 43 0.29 0.42 -9.85
N CYS A 44 0.34 -0.25 -8.70
CA CYS A 44 -0.64 -0.16 -7.63
C CYS A 44 0.05 0.35 -6.34
N MET A 45 -0.24 1.58 -5.92
CA MET A 45 0.44 2.17 -4.76
C MET A 45 -0.09 1.59 -3.45
N ALA A 46 0.79 0.99 -2.66
CA ALA A 46 0.48 0.55 -1.30
C ALA A 46 0.88 1.66 -0.32
N LYS A 47 -0.10 2.43 0.14
CA LYS A 47 0.09 3.59 1.04
C LYS A 47 -1.03 3.66 2.09
N THR A 48 -0.88 4.58 3.03
CA THR A 48 -1.94 4.88 4.00
C THR A 48 -3.21 5.40 3.31
N GLN A 49 -4.37 4.85 3.69
CA GLN A 49 -5.68 5.27 3.22
C GLN A 49 -6.19 6.56 3.89
N TYR A 50 -5.51 7.02 4.95
CA TYR A 50 -5.98 8.14 5.77
C TYR A 50 -5.54 9.51 5.24
N SER A 51 -4.63 9.57 4.26
CA SER A 51 -4.08 10.82 3.71
C SER A 51 -3.72 10.67 2.23
N PHE A 52 -3.67 11.78 1.50
CA PHE A 52 -3.02 11.86 0.18
C PHE A 52 -1.49 11.75 0.26
N SER A 53 -0.90 12.08 1.40
CA SER A 53 0.53 11.89 1.67
C SER A 53 0.84 10.47 2.16
N ALA A 54 2.11 10.23 2.55
CA ALA A 54 2.51 9.04 3.28
C ALA A 54 2.24 9.14 4.80
N ASP A 55 1.94 10.34 5.31
CA ASP A 55 1.65 10.57 6.73
C ASP A 55 0.12 10.56 6.98
N PRO A 56 -0.41 9.60 7.77
CA PRO A 56 -1.84 9.55 8.09
C PRO A 56 -2.36 10.78 8.87
N LYS A 57 -1.48 11.60 9.46
CA LYS A 57 -1.86 12.81 10.20
C LYS A 57 -2.16 14.01 9.30
N LEU A 58 -1.61 14.04 8.08
CA LEU A 58 -1.83 15.12 7.12
C LEU A 58 -3.19 14.96 6.43
N LYS A 59 -4.23 15.54 7.03
CA LYS A 59 -5.62 15.46 6.54
C LYS A 59 -5.95 16.58 5.55
N GLY A 60 -7.05 16.41 4.81
CA GLY A 60 -7.51 17.37 3.80
C GLY A 60 -6.85 17.14 2.45
N ALA A 61 -6.43 18.21 1.78
CA ALA A 61 -5.73 18.17 0.50
C ALA A 61 -4.31 18.74 0.65
N PRO A 62 -3.37 18.00 1.28
CA PRO A 62 -1.98 18.42 1.36
C PRO A 62 -1.40 18.55 -0.07
N LYS A 63 -0.45 19.46 -0.24
CA LYS A 63 0.27 19.69 -1.49
C LYS A 63 1.76 19.78 -1.23
N ASP A 64 2.57 19.61 -2.28
CA ASP A 64 4.02 19.82 -2.27
C ASP A 64 4.77 18.94 -1.25
N PHE A 65 4.22 17.77 -0.94
CA PHE A 65 4.88 16.76 -0.12
C PHE A 65 5.67 15.77 -0.97
N VAL A 66 6.68 15.15 -0.37
CA VAL A 66 7.47 14.08 -1.00
C VAL A 66 6.91 12.73 -0.59
N ILE A 67 6.72 11.83 -1.54
CA ILE A 67 6.30 10.45 -1.25
C ILE A 67 7.54 9.55 -1.11
N PRO A 68 7.83 9.02 0.10
CA PRO A 68 8.90 8.06 0.30
C PRO A 68 8.47 6.65 -0.10
N VAL A 69 9.06 6.13 -1.17
CA VAL A 69 8.91 4.74 -1.60
C VAL A 69 10.07 3.93 -1.03
N ARG A 70 9.77 3.05 -0.08
CA ARG A 70 10.79 2.25 0.61
C ARG A 70 11.17 1.00 -0.18
N ASP A 71 10.20 0.36 -0.80
CA ASP A 71 10.40 -0.90 -1.51
C ASP A 71 9.38 -1.02 -2.64
N ILE A 72 9.61 -1.93 -3.57
CA ILE A 72 8.71 -2.24 -4.68
C ILE A 72 8.63 -3.75 -4.86
N ARG A 73 7.41 -4.25 -5.05
CA ARG A 73 7.16 -5.69 -5.20
C ARG A 73 6.42 -5.98 -6.49
N LEU A 74 6.76 -7.11 -7.10
CA LEU A 74 6.17 -7.60 -8.34
C LEU A 74 5.12 -8.68 -8.04
N SER A 75 3.88 -8.44 -8.48
CA SER A 75 2.82 -9.44 -8.56
C SER A 75 2.72 -9.96 -9.99
N ALA A 76 3.64 -10.85 -10.38
CA ALA A 76 3.75 -11.32 -11.78
C ALA A 76 2.47 -12.02 -12.26
N GLY A 77 1.84 -12.86 -11.43
CA GLY A 77 0.61 -13.57 -11.80
C GLY A 77 -0.61 -12.64 -11.98
N ALA A 78 -0.69 -11.57 -11.18
CA ALA A 78 -1.76 -10.59 -11.29
C ALA A 78 -1.44 -9.46 -12.30
N GLY A 79 -0.20 -9.42 -12.81
CA GLY A 79 0.22 -8.47 -13.83
C GLY A 79 0.37 -7.04 -13.33
N PHE A 80 0.81 -6.80 -12.08
CA PHE A 80 1.09 -5.45 -11.59
C PHE A 80 2.31 -5.37 -10.66
N VAL A 81 2.83 -4.16 -10.50
CA VAL A 81 3.91 -3.83 -9.57
C VAL A 81 3.35 -2.91 -8.50
N TYR A 82 3.70 -3.13 -7.23
CA TYR A 82 3.22 -2.31 -6.13
C TYR A 82 4.35 -1.73 -5.28
N PRO A 83 4.55 -0.40 -5.31
CA PRO A 83 5.45 0.31 -4.42
C PRO A 83 4.87 0.39 -3.01
N LEU A 84 5.72 0.12 -2.01
CA LEU A 84 5.43 0.24 -0.59
C LEU A 84 5.84 1.65 -0.13
N VAL A 85 4.84 2.46 0.18
CA VAL A 85 5.00 3.84 0.66
C VAL A 85 4.89 3.86 2.17
N GLY A 86 5.95 4.31 2.83
CA GLY A 86 6.04 4.33 4.29
C GLY A 86 5.98 2.94 4.94
N GLU A 87 5.57 2.91 6.20
CA GLU A 87 5.40 1.67 6.96
C GLU A 87 3.95 1.17 6.85
N MET A 88 3.73 0.21 5.94
CA MET A 88 2.44 -0.46 5.81
C MET A 88 2.54 -1.89 6.38
N PRO A 89 1.77 -2.22 7.44
CA PRO A 89 1.73 -3.58 7.96
C PRO A 89 1.00 -4.48 6.96
N THR A 90 1.69 -5.54 6.50
CA THR A 90 1.09 -6.54 5.60
C THR A 90 0.35 -7.64 6.36
N ILE A 91 0.56 -7.73 7.68
CA ILE A 91 -0.08 -8.72 8.55
C ILE A 91 -0.69 -7.94 9.74
N PRO A 92 -2.02 -7.91 9.88
CA PRO A 92 -2.65 -7.32 11.06
C PRO A 92 -2.47 -8.23 12.27
N GLY A 93 -2.20 -7.63 13.43
CA GLY A 93 -2.21 -8.33 14.72
C GLY A 93 -3.61 -8.38 15.33
N LEU A 94 -3.77 -9.20 16.38
CA LEU A 94 -4.97 -9.19 17.21
C LEU A 94 -4.97 -7.95 18.14
N PRO A 95 -6.13 -7.34 18.42
CA PRO A 95 -6.24 -6.27 19.40
C PRO A 95 -6.11 -6.82 20.83
N THR A 96 -5.92 -5.94 21.81
CA THR A 96 -5.81 -6.32 23.24
C THR A 96 -7.00 -7.14 23.74
N ARG A 97 -8.21 -6.88 23.21
CA ARG A 97 -9.41 -7.68 23.43
C ARG A 97 -9.94 -8.19 22.08
N PRO A 98 -9.54 -9.40 21.65
CA PRO A 98 -10.01 -10.00 20.42
C PRO A 98 -11.51 -10.36 20.47
N CYS A 99 -12.20 -10.29 19.33
CA CYS A 99 -13.62 -10.64 19.22
C CYS A 99 -13.94 -12.09 19.61
N TYR A 100 -13.00 -13.03 19.55
CA TYR A 100 -13.28 -14.43 19.87
C TYR A 100 -13.72 -14.65 21.32
N TYR A 101 -13.45 -13.70 22.24
CA TYR A 101 -13.97 -13.78 23.61
C TYR A 101 -15.50 -13.62 23.68
N GLU A 102 -16.12 -13.03 22.66
CA GLU A 102 -17.54 -12.74 22.61
C GLU A 102 -18.27 -13.63 21.58
N ILE A 103 -17.52 -14.43 20.81
CA ILE A 103 -18.07 -15.39 19.85
C ILE A 103 -18.49 -16.65 20.61
N ASP A 104 -19.77 -16.99 20.51
CA ASP A 104 -20.32 -18.23 21.06
C ASP A 104 -21.49 -18.76 20.20
N LEU A 105 -21.99 -19.95 20.53
CA LEU A 105 -23.15 -20.58 19.89
C LEU A 105 -24.22 -20.84 20.94
N ASP A 106 -25.42 -20.30 20.72
CA ASP A 106 -26.59 -20.67 21.51
C ASP A 106 -26.90 -22.16 21.30
N PRO A 107 -26.82 -23.01 22.35
CA PRO A 107 -26.97 -24.46 22.22
C PRO A 107 -28.41 -24.90 21.94
N GLU A 108 -29.41 -24.06 22.20
CA GLU A 108 -30.83 -24.39 21.97
C GLU A 108 -31.28 -23.94 20.57
N THR A 109 -30.89 -22.72 20.18
CA THR A 109 -31.32 -22.14 18.90
C THR A 109 -30.33 -22.36 17.76
N GLY A 110 -29.10 -22.78 18.08
CA GLY A 110 -28.00 -22.93 17.12
C GLY A 110 -27.51 -21.60 16.54
N LYS A 111 -27.91 -20.46 17.11
CA LYS A 111 -27.53 -19.12 16.62
C LYS A 111 -26.15 -18.75 17.10
N VAL A 112 -25.36 -18.18 16.20
CA VAL A 112 -24.05 -17.59 16.53
C VAL A 112 -24.27 -16.22 17.16
N VAL A 113 -23.60 -15.95 18.28
CA VAL A 113 -23.53 -14.64 18.93
C VAL A 113 -22.12 -14.06 18.80
N GLY A 114 -22.00 -12.73 18.74
CA GLY A 114 -20.71 -12.02 18.75
C GLY A 114 -19.86 -12.10 17.47
N LEU A 115 -20.36 -12.71 16.39
CA LEU A 115 -19.64 -12.82 15.10
C LEU A 115 -19.84 -11.60 14.17
N SER A 116 -20.81 -10.73 14.44
CA SER A 116 -21.17 -9.56 13.62
C SER A 116 -21.48 -8.32 14.45
#